data_AF-A0A7S3Z1K8-F1
#
_entry.id   AF-A0A7S3Z1K8-F1
#
_cell.length_a   1.000
_cell.length_b   1.000
_cell.length_c   1.000
_cell.angle_alpha   90.00
_cell.angle_beta   90.00
_cell.angle_gamma   90.00
#
_symmetry.space_group_name_H-M   'P 1'
#
loop_
_entity.id
_entity.type
_entity.pdbx_description
1 polymer ?
#
loop_
_entity_poly.entity_id
_entity_poly.type
_entity_poly.pdbx_seq_one_letter_code
_entity_poly.pdbx_strand_id
1 'polypeptide(L)'
;MHTAESNGRENALEFIKKYPEAATKILDNATKLVVKYLIAKVEAGAQMLQVFDSWAGILSKDDFDTFSKPYLLKIAKEVKAGIKAKGLDPVPMTVFPRGCGHSLSDFEDSGHQQHINQQIPTQHAT
;
A
#
# COMPACT_ATOMS: atom_id res chain seq x y z
N MET A 1 27.65 -9.19 -13.52
CA MET A 1 26.82 -10.30 -13.01
C MET A 1 25.43 -9.75 -12.78
N HIS A 2 24.53 -9.88 -13.76
CA HIS A 2 23.15 -9.39 -13.70
C HIS A 2 22.29 -10.57 -13.23
N THR A 3 21.84 -10.53 -11.98
CA THR A 3 21.04 -11.60 -11.37
C THR A 3 19.57 -11.44 -11.76
N ALA A 4 18.91 -12.54 -12.09
CA ALA A 4 17.56 -12.67 -12.67
C ALA A 4 16.38 -12.04 -11.88
N GLU A 5 16.63 -11.23 -10.84
CA GLU A 5 15.61 -10.51 -10.08
C GLU A 5 15.21 -9.16 -10.70
N SER A 6 15.98 -8.62 -11.64
CA SER A 6 15.73 -7.30 -12.26
C SER A 6 14.51 -7.27 -13.19
N ASN A 7 14.18 -8.38 -13.85
CA ASN A 7 13.19 -8.39 -14.93
C ASN A 7 11.73 -8.21 -14.45
N GLY A 8 11.38 -8.63 -13.23
CA GLY A 8 9.98 -8.67 -12.80
C GLY A 8 9.34 -7.28 -12.65
N ARG A 9 10.08 -6.33 -12.09
CA ARG A 9 9.60 -4.95 -11.85
C ARG A 9 9.52 -4.17 -13.14
N GLU A 10 10.55 -4.28 -13.97
CA GLU A 10 10.62 -3.63 -15.28
C GLU A 10 9.48 -4.13 -16.19
N ASN A 11 9.25 -5.46 -16.22
CA ASN A 11 8.12 -6.04 -16.95
C ASN A 11 6.76 -5.54 -16.43
N ALA A 12 6.60 -5.37 -15.12
CA ALA A 12 5.37 -4.82 -14.55
C ALA A 12 5.17 -3.34 -14.94
N LEU A 13 6.23 -2.53 -14.91
CA LEU A 13 6.20 -1.14 -15.36
C LEU A 13 5.90 -1.02 -16.86
N GLU A 14 6.46 -1.92 -17.66
CA GLU A 14 6.13 -1.99 -19.08
C GLU A 14 4.68 -2.44 -19.30
N PHE A 15 4.20 -3.38 -18.51
CA PHE A 15 2.83 -3.89 -18.58
C PHE A 15 1.79 -2.81 -18.25
N ILE A 16 1.97 -2.01 -17.19
CA ILE A 16 1.03 -0.92 -16.87
C ILE A 16 0.97 0.13 -17.98
N LYS A 17 2.08 0.36 -18.69
CA LYS A 17 2.17 1.30 -19.82
C LYS A 17 1.50 0.74 -21.08
N LYS A 18 1.76 -0.53 -21.40
CA LYS A 18 1.22 -1.19 -22.60
C LYS A 18 -0.24 -1.58 -22.47
N TYR A 19 -0.69 -1.96 -21.27
CA TYR A 19 -2.00 -2.54 -21.02
C TYR A 19 -2.68 -1.94 -19.77
N PRO A 20 -2.95 -0.62 -19.75
CA PRO A 20 -3.45 0.08 -18.55
C PRO A 20 -4.81 -0.45 -18.06
N GLU A 21 -5.71 -0.84 -18.97
CA GLU A 21 -7.00 -1.43 -18.59
C GLU A 21 -6.85 -2.82 -17.95
N ALA A 22 -5.93 -3.64 -18.46
CA ALA A 22 -5.67 -4.96 -17.91
C ALA A 22 -5.01 -4.84 -16.53
N ALA A 23 -4.03 -3.93 -16.39
CA ALA A 23 -3.41 -3.58 -15.12
C ALA A 23 -4.45 -3.12 -14.10
N THR A 24 -5.35 -2.22 -14.49
CA THR A 24 -6.46 -1.74 -13.64
C THR A 24 -7.33 -2.91 -13.13
N LYS A 25 -7.73 -3.83 -14.02
CA LYS A 25 -8.52 -5.01 -13.64
C LYS A 25 -7.78 -5.90 -12.63
N ILE A 26 -6.48 -6.10 -12.83
CA ILE A 26 -5.65 -6.90 -11.91
C ILE A 26 -5.57 -6.22 -10.54
N LEU A 27 -5.27 -4.92 -10.51
CA LEU A 27 -5.15 -4.15 -9.28
C LEU A 27 -6.48 -4.06 -8.51
N ASP A 28 -7.61 -3.94 -9.21
CA ASP A 28 -8.94 -4.00 -8.60
C ASP A 28 -9.23 -5.36 -7.94
N ASN A 29 -8.88 -6.46 -8.62
CA ASN A 29 -9.07 -7.80 -8.07
C ASN A 29 -8.14 -8.06 -6.88
N ALA A 30 -6.88 -7.65 -6.98
CA ALA A 30 -5.92 -7.71 -5.89
C ALA A 30 -6.41 -6.90 -4.69
N THR A 31 -6.92 -5.68 -4.93
CA THR A 31 -7.50 -4.81 -3.89
C THR A 31 -8.65 -5.50 -3.15
N LYS A 32 -9.61 -6.06 -3.88
CA LYS A 32 -10.74 -6.81 -3.28
C LYS A 32 -10.25 -7.98 -2.43
N LEU A 33 -9.23 -8.70 -2.89
CA LEU A 33 -8.65 -9.83 -2.16
C LEU A 33 -7.95 -9.36 -0.88
N VAL A 34 -7.12 -8.32 -0.97
CA VAL A 34 -6.40 -7.74 0.17
C VAL A 34 -7.38 -7.21 1.23
N VAL A 35 -8.44 -6.51 0.83
CA VAL A 35 -9.49 -6.03 1.75
C VAL A 35 -10.09 -7.20 2.53
N LYS A 36 -10.54 -8.25 1.82
CA LYS A 36 -11.11 -9.45 2.46
C LYS A 36 -10.12 -10.10 3.43
N TYR A 37 -8.86 -10.20 3.03
CA TYR A 37 -7.82 -10.82 3.83
C TYR A 37 -7.50 -10.02 5.10
N LEU A 38 -7.41 -8.70 5.01
CA LEU A 38 -7.14 -7.83 6.16
C LEU A 38 -8.29 -7.83 7.17
N ILE A 39 -9.55 -7.83 6.70
CA ILE A 39 -10.71 -7.98 7.59
C ILE A 39 -10.65 -9.33 8.31
N ALA A 40 -10.35 -10.42 7.60
CA ALA A 40 -10.24 -11.74 8.20
C ALA A 40 -9.11 -11.82 9.24
N LYS A 41 -8.03 -11.04 9.08
CA LYS A 41 -6.99 -10.93 10.12
C LYS A 41 -7.53 -10.29 11.40
N VAL A 42 -8.36 -9.26 11.30
CA VAL A 42 -8.99 -8.63 12.47
C VAL A 42 -9.95 -9.59 13.15
N GLU A 43 -10.74 -10.34 12.37
CA GLU A 43 -11.58 -11.43 12.91
C GLU A 43 -10.76 -12.48 13.67
N ALA A 44 -9.56 -12.79 13.18
CA ALA A 44 -8.62 -13.71 13.83
C ALA A 44 -7.86 -13.08 15.03
N GLY A 45 -8.14 -11.82 15.39
CA GLY A 45 -7.58 -11.15 16.56
C GLY A 45 -6.40 -10.23 16.29
N ALA A 46 -6.10 -9.86 15.03
CA ALA A 46 -5.08 -8.86 14.75
C ALA A 46 -5.49 -7.49 15.33
N GLN A 47 -4.64 -6.93 16.19
CA GLN A 47 -4.90 -5.67 16.89
C GLN A 47 -4.40 -4.42 16.14
N MET A 48 -3.68 -4.61 15.04
CA MET A 48 -3.25 -3.55 14.13
C MET A 48 -3.00 -4.13 12.73
N LEU A 49 -3.11 -3.29 11.71
CA LEU A 49 -2.87 -3.65 10.31
C LEU A 49 -1.83 -2.72 9.67
N GLN A 50 -0.99 -3.26 8.79
CA GLN A 50 -0.09 -2.47 7.96
C GLN A 50 -0.15 -2.95 6.52
N VAL A 51 -0.34 -2.01 5.59
CA VAL A 51 -0.22 -2.22 4.15
C VAL A 51 1.08 -1.61 3.68
N PHE A 52 1.92 -2.44 3.07
CA PHE A 52 3.25 -2.05 2.62
C PHE A 52 3.32 -2.12 1.10
N ASP A 53 3.44 -0.96 0.45
CA ASP A 53 3.85 -0.91 -0.95
C ASP A 53 5.37 -0.70 -0.99
N SER A 54 6.07 -1.82 -1.14
CA SER A 54 7.54 -1.85 -1.14
C SER A 54 8.17 -1.24 -2.39
N TRP A 55 7.41 -1.10 -3.48
CA TRP A 55 7.92 -0.74 -4.80
C TRP A 55 7.42 0.61 -5.27
N ALA A 56 6.56 1.30 -4.51
CA ALA A 56 6.03 2.61 -4.85
C ALA A 56 7.08 3.59 -5.41
N GLY A 57 8.28 3.65 -4.81
CA GLY A 57 9.36 4.54 -5.24
C GLY A 57 10.00 4.25 -6.59
N ILE A 58 9.65 3.15 -7.27
CA ILE A 58 10.07 2.90 -8.67
C ILE A 58 9.11 3.53 -9.69
N LEU A 59 7.90 3.91 -9.25
CA LEU A 59 6.90 4.53 -10.11
C LEU A 59 7.25 6.01 -10.33
N SER A 60 6.96 6.51 -11.53
CA SER A 60 6.85 7.96 -11.71
C SER A 60 5.69 8.51 -10.86
N LYS A 61 5.64 9.81 -10.64
CA LYS A 61 4.54 10.43 -9.89
C LYS A 61 3.18 10.08 -10.50
N ASP A 62 3.04 10.21 -11.82
CA ASP A 62 1.79 9.94 -12.53
C ASP A 62 1.41 8.45 -12.48
N ASP A 63 2.40 7.57 -12.60
CA ASP A 63 2.18 6.13 -12.46
C ASP A 63 1.76 5.77 -11.02
N PHE A 64 2.34 6.40 -10.01
CA PHE A 64 1.96 6.20 -8.61
C PHE A 64 0.53 6.68 -8.35
N ASP A 65 0.20 7.88 -8.80
CA ASP A 65 -1.14 8.48 -8.67
C ASP A 65 -2.22 7.67 -9.38
N THR A 66 -1.86 6.91 -10.42
CA THR A 66 -2.80 6.07 -11.20
C THR A 66 -2.86 4.63 -10.71
N PHE A 67 -1.72 3.99 -10.46
CA PHE A 67 -1.60 2.54 -10.29
C PHE A 67 -1.28 2.08 -8.87
N SER A 68 -1.00 2.96 -7.92
CA SER A 68 -0.77 2.58 -6.52
C SER A 68 -1.67 3.35 -5.54
N LYS A 69 -1.60 4.68 -5.53
CA LYS A 69 -2.29 5.55 -4.57
C LYS A 69 -3.81 5.26 -4.46
N PRO A 70 -4.58 5.17 -5.55
CA PRO A 70 -6.03 4.96 -5.44
C PRO A 70 -6.37 3.63 -4.77
N TYR A 71 -5.58 2.59 -5.03
CA TYR A 71 -5.78 1.25 -4.49
C TYR A 71 -5.41 1.20 -3.00
N LEU A 72 -4.31 1.84 -2.60
CA LEU A 72 -3.94 1.94 -1.19
C LEU A 72 -5.01 2.66 -0.36
N LEU A 73 -5.54 3.79 -0.85
CA LEU A 73 -6.62 4.52 -0.20
C LEU A 73 -7.92 3.71 -0.17
N LYS A 74 -8.23 2.99 -1.25
CA LYS A 74 -9.40 2.10 -1.33
C LYS A 74 -9.30 0.96 -0.32
N ILE A 75 -8.14 0.31 -0.18
CA ILE A 75 -7.92 -0.74 0.83
C ILE A 75 -8.19 -0.20 2.23
N ALA A 76 -7.56 0.91 2.60
CA ALA A 76 -7.76 1.57 3.89
C ALA A 76 -9.25 1.86 4.19
N LYS A 77 -9.93 2.48 3.23
CA LYS A 77 -11.35 2.84 3.35
C LYS A 77 -12.24 1.59 3.48
N GLU A 78 -12.07 0.61 2.61
CA GLU A 78 -12.93 -0.58 2.56
C GLU A 78 -12.69 -1.52 3.74
N VAL A 79 -11.45 -1.66 4.22
CA VAL A 79 -11.14 -2.42 5.43
C VAL A 79 -11.83 -1.80 6.64
N LYS A 80 -11.69 -0.49 6.84
CA LYS A 80 -12.37 0.23 7.95
C LYS A 80 -13.89 0.06 7.89
N ALA A 81 -14.48 0.18 6.71
CA ALA A 81 -15.92 -0.04 6.52
C ALA A 81 -16.33 -1.50 6.78
N GLY A 82 -15.53 -2.46 6.32
CA GLY A 82 -15.79 -3.90 6.48
C GLY A 82 -15.67 -4.39 7.92
N ILE A 83 -14.69 -3.90 8.67
CA ILE A 83 -14.56 -4.14 10.13
C ILE A 83 -15.82 -3.64 10.84
N LYS A 84 -16.24 -2.39 10.56
CA LYS A 84 -17.46 -1.82 11.13
C LYS A 84 -18.70 -2.61 10.77
N ALA A 85 -18.85 -3.02 9.50
CA ALA A 85 -20.01 -3.77 9.03
C ALA A 85 -20.13 -5.16 9.68
N LYS A 86 -19.02 -5.73 10.15
CA LYS A 86 -18.97 -7.00 10.89
C LYS A 86 -19.13 -6.85 12.40
N GLY A 87 -19.27 -5.62 12.91
CA GLY A 87 -19.40 -5.36 14.35
C GLY A 87 -18.12 -5.63 15.14
N LEU A 88 -16.95 -5.61 14.47
CA LEU A 88 -15.65 -5.77 15.11
C LEU A 88 -15.14 -4.43 15.65
N ASP A 89 -14.31 -4.48 16.67
CA ASP A 89 -13.65 -3.29 17.20
C ASP A 89 -12.69 -2.69 16.15
N PRO A 90 -12.64 -1.35 16.03
CA PRO A 90 -11.72 -0.69 15.14
C PRO A 90 -10.27 -0.92 15.58
N VAL A 91 -9.40 -1.27 14.63
CA VAL A 91 -7.96 -1.42 14.87
C VAL A 91 -7.18 -0.34 14.12
N PRO A 92 -6.05 0.16 14.66
CA PRO A 92 -5.16 1.05 13.94
C PRO A 92 -4.67 0.42 12.63
N MET A 93 -4.61 1.23 11.59
CA MET A 93 -4.08 0.82 10.30
C MET A 93 -3.08 1.83 9.78
N THR A 94 -1.99 1.34 9.19
CA THR A 94 -0.95 2.13 8.54
C THR A 94 -0.84 1.74 7.07
N VAL A 95 -0.73 2.74 6.19
CA VAL A 95 -0.41 2.55 4.78
C VAL A 95 0.97 3.15 4.54
N PHE A 96 1.88 2.36 3.97
CA PHE A 96 3.27 2.78 3.77
C PHE A 96 3.75 2.51 2.33
N PRO A 97 3.72 3.52 1.45
CA PRO A 97 4.38 3.49 0.16
C PRO A 97 5.86 3.89 0.29
N ARG A 98 6.77 2.93 0.12
CA ARG A 98 8.21 3.15 0.27
C ARG A 98 8.73 4.03 -0.87
N GLY A 99 9.45 5.11 -0.54
CA GLY A 99 10.14 5.95 -1.53
C GLY A 99 9.27 7.04 -2.16
N CYS A 100 8.01 7.20 -1.73
CA CYS A 100 7.10 8.23 -2.22
C CYS A 100 6.97 9.42 -1.26
N GLY A 101 8.10 9.99 -0.84
CA GLY A 101 8.13 11.15 0.06
C GLY A 101 7.39 12.38 -0.49
N HIS A 102 7.18 12.46 -1.80
CA HIS A 102 6.42 13.53 -2.46
C HIS A 102 4.90 13.43 -2.27
N SER A 103 4.38 12.28 -1.83
CA SER A 103 2.93 12.03 -1.64
C SER A 103 2.51 12.01 -0.18
N LEU A 104 3.37 12.46 0.74
CA LEU A 104 3.12 12.35 2.19
C LEU A 104 1.83 13.06 2.62
N SER A 105 1.55 14.24 2.07
CA SER A 105 0.33 15.01 2.36
C SER A 105 -0.95 14.26 1.99
N ASP A 106 -0.89 13.37 0.99
CA ASP A 106 -2.07 12.63 0.53
C ASP A 106 -2.55 11.54 1.50
N PHE A 107 -1.68 11.11 2.42
CA PHE A 107 -2.00 10.08 3.42
C PHE A 107 -2.29 10.67 4.80
N GLU A 108 -2.01 11.96 5.04
CA GLU A 108 -2.30 12.66 6.30
C GLU A 108 -3.81 12.80 6.56
N ASP A 109 -4.60 13.11 5.53
CA ASP A 109 -6.05 13.30 5.64
C ASP A 109 -6.84 11.98 5.84
N SER A 110 -6.17 10.83 5.75
CA SER A 110 -6.83 9.53 5.82
C SER A 110 -6.98 8.98 7.26
N GLY A 111 -6.38 9.63 8.26
CA GLY A 111 -6.41 9.18 9.65
C GLY A 111 -5.59 7.91 9.95
N HIS A 112 -4.61 7.58 9.09
CA HIS A 112 -3.71 6.44 9.25
C HIS A 112 -2.39 6.90 9.86
N GLN A 113 -1.93 6.21 10.91
CA GLN A 113 -0.74 6.61 11.65
C GLN A 113 0.53 6.21 10.87
N GLN A 114 1.41 7.17 10.60
CA GLN A 114 2.62 6.98 9.80
C GLN A 114 3.77 6.41 10.67
N HIS A 115 4.58 5.51 10.11
CA HIS A 115 5.92 5.23 10.62
C HIS A 115 6.93 5.58 9.52
N ILE A 116 7.56 6.73 9.73
CA ILE A 116 8.64 7.31 8.93
C ILE A 116 9.90 6.50 9.22
N ASN A 117 10.46 5.85 8.21
CA ASN A 117 11.88 5.48 8.23
C ASN A 117 12.58 6.20 7.08
N GLN A 118 12.73 7.52 7.25
CA GLN A 118 13.85 8.22 6.63
C GLN A 118 15.08 7.74 7.39
N GLN A 119 15.95 6.98 6.72
CA GLN A 119 17.32 6.66 7.12
C GLN A 119 17.62 6.92 8.60
N ILE A 120 17.53 5.92 9.49
CA ILE A 120 18.08 6.03 10.84
C ILE A 120 19.57 6.41 10.72
N PRO A 121 20.02 7.62 11.13
CA PRO A 121 21.38 7.75 11.60
C PRO A 121 21.38 7.15 12.99
N THR A 122 22.11 6.05 13.18
CA THR A 122 22.49 5.64 14.53
C THR A 122 23.36 6.76 15.08
N GLN A 123 22.89 7.45 16.15
CA GLN A 123 23.64 8.21 17.18
C GLN A 123 22.69 9.26 17.80
N HIS A 124 22.48 9.39 19.11
CA HIS A 124 23.24 8.92 20.27
C HIS A 124 22.30 8.47 21.39
N ALA A 125 22.69 7.39 22.05
CA ALA A 125 22.45 7.22 23.48
C ALA A 125 23.16 8.33 24.24
N THR A 126 22.40 9.09 25.03
CA THR A 126 22.65 9.48 26.43
C THR A 126 21.40 10.13 26.98
#